data_AF-A0A2N1CVF1-F1
#
_entry.id   AF-A0A2N1CVF1-F1
#
_cell.length_a   1.000
_cell.length_b   1.000
_cell.length_c   1.000
_cell.angle_alpha   90.00
_cell.angle_beta   90.00
_cell.angle_gamma   90.00
#
_symmetry.space_group_name_H-M   'P 1'
#
loop_
_entity.id
_entity.type
_entity.pdbx_description
1 polymer ?
#
loop_
_entity_poly.entity_id
_entity_poly.type
_entity_poly.pdbx_seq_one_letter_code
_entity_poly.pdbx_strand_id
1 'polypeptide(L)'
;MLDSVNTSQSDHNASTEALISSDNELNGTINRAASEGAKFTLMMAMLEQAYIHRPHIEASKQINQSAEVSAEINPDFHHYRASPLSANDSSWQTCQQTSQLIHTGKLLSAQLWLALHPEPLSQYNQSDRIDADVIANCSINTQSRMQAQEKVVTVDETGLYDILQELEPISAQALCKVS
;
A
#
# COMPACT_ATOMS: atom_id res chain seq x y z
N MET A 1 -26.52 -30.54 17.35
CA MET A 1 -26.53 -29.07 17.26
C MET A 1 -25.77 -28.74 15.99
N LEU A 2 -26.50 -28.38 14.93
CA LEU A 2 -25.97 -28.19 13.58
C LEU A 2 -25.46 -26.75 13.43
N ASP A 3 -24.19 -26.66 13.02
CA ASP A 3 -23.58 -25.74 12.06
C ASP A 3 -24.07 -24.29 12.02
N SER A 4 -23.19 -23.37 12.44
CA SER A 4 -23.32 -21.93 12.18
C SER A 4 -21.98 -21.26 11.84
N VAL A 5 -20.99 -22.03 11.37
CA VAL A 5 -19.62 -21.50 11.09
C VAL A 5 -19.37 -21.21 9.59
N ASN A 6 -20.21 -21.71 8.67
CA ASN A 6 -19.86 -21.74 7.24
C ASN A 6 -20.34 -20.55 6.39
N THR A 7 -20.83 -19.46 6.98
CA THR A 7 -21.38 -18.33 6.18
C THR A 7 -20.38 -17.22 5.91
N SER A 8 -19.28 -17.14 6.67
CA SER A 8 -18.26 -16.10 6.52
C SER A 8 -17.09 -16.50 5.61
N GLN A 9 -16.96 -17.77 5.23
CA GLN A 9 -15.84 -18.26 4.39
C GLN A 9 -16.07 -18.04 2.88
N SER A 10 -17.31 -18.08 2.39
CA SER A 10 -17.60 -17.90 0.96
C SER A 10 -17.26 -16.51 0.45
N ASP A 11 -17.49 -15.49 1.28
CA ASP A 11 -17.32 -14.08 0.89
C ASP A 11 -15.83 -13.69 0.80
N HIS A 12 -14.98 -14.32 1.61
CA HIS A 12 -13.53 -14.15 1.56
C HIS A 12 -12.92 -14.77 0.29
N ASN A 13 -13.37 -15.96 -0.11
CA ASN A 13 -12.89 -16.63 -1.32
C ASN A 13 -13.31 -15.90 -2.61
N ALA A 14 -14.53 -15.35 -2.66
CA ALA A 14 -14.98 -14.57 -3.82
C ALA A 14 -14.15 -13.27 -4.01
N SER A 15 -13.74 -12.66 -2.89
CA SER A 15 -12.93 -11.44 -2.92
C SER A 15 -11.50 -11.74 -3.38
N THR A 16 -10.87 -12.81 -2.90
CA THR A 16 -9.51 -13.21 -3.34
C THR A 16 -9.49 -13.65 -4.80
N GLU A 17 -10.49 -14.40 -5.26
CA GLU A 17 -10.63 -14.78 -6.67
C GLU A 17 -10.79 -13.58 -7.60
N ALA A 18 -11.57 -12.56 -7.19
CA ALA A 18 -11.72 -11.33 -7.97
C ALA A 18 -10.40 -10.54 -8.06
N LEU A 19 -9.60 -10.54 -7.00
CA LEU A 19 -8.27 -9.90 -6.98
C LEU A 19 -7.29 -10.63 -7.90
N ILE A 20 -7.22 -11.96 -7.80
CA ILE A 20 -6.38 -12.83 -8.64
C ILE A 20 -6.80 -12.72 -10.12
N SER A 21 -8.10 -12.68 -10.39
CA SER A 21 -8.64 -12.55 -11.75
C SER A 21 -8.32 -11.22 -12.41
N SER A 22 -8.14 -10.17 -11.61
CA SER A 22 -7.78 -8.83 -12.11
C SER A 22 -6.30 -8.68 -12.51
N ASP A 23 -5.43 -9.57 -12.03
CA ASP A 23 -4.01 -9.57 -12.38
C ASP A 23 -3.77 -10.45 -13.62
N ASN A 24 -3.35 -9.83 -14.72
CA ASN A 24 -3.10 -10.52 -15.98
C ASN A 24 -1.97 -11.56 -15.90
N GLU A 25 -1.02 -11.38 -14.98
CA GLU A 25 0.07 -12.33 -14.73
C GLU A 25 -0.43 -13.53 -13.92
N LEU A 26 -1.16 -13.28 -12.84
CA LEU A 26 -1.61 -14.32 -11.92
C LEU A 26 -2.78 -15.16 -12.48
N ASN A 27 -3.67 -14.55 -13.27
CA ASN A 27 -4.74 -15.25 -13.99
C ASN A 27 -4.22 -16.03 -15.22
N GLY A 28 -2.92 -16.01 -15.51
CA GLY A 28 -2.33 -16.76 -16.64
C GLY A 28 -2.81 -16.29 -18.02
N THR A 29 -3.37 -15.09 -18.11
CA THR A 29 -3.83 -14.47 -19.37
C THR A 29 -2.68 -14.23 -20.33
N ILE A 30 -1.50 -13.91 -19.78
CA ILE A 30 -0.24 -13.77 -20.53
C ILE A 30 0.22 -15.10 -21.11
N ASN A 31 0.17 -16.17 -20.31
CA ASN A 31 0.55 -17.50 -20.77
C ASN A 31 -0.36 -17.98 -21.90
N ARG A 32 -1.66 -17.62 -21.84
CA ARG A 32 -2.61 -17.86 -22.94
C ARG A 32 -2.27 -17.02 -24.18
N ALA A 33 -1.90 -15.75 -23.98
CA ALA A 33 -1.50 -14.85 -25.07
C ALA A 33 -0.14 -15.18 -25.69
N ALA A 34 0.71 -15.99 -25.05
CA ALA A 34 2.04 -16.35 -25.55
C ALA A 34 2.01 -17.03 -26.94
N SER A 35 0.89 -17.65 -27.31
CA SER A 35 0.67 -18.21 -28.65
C SER A 35 0.42 -17.15 -29.74
N GLU A 36 0.01 -15.94 -29.36
CA GLU A 36 -0.32 -14.83 -30.24
C GLU A 36 0.73 -13.72 -30.08
N GLY A 37 1.79 -13.74 -30.89
CA GLY A 37 2.95 -12.84 -30.73
C GLY A 37 2.61 -11.34 -30.59
N ALA A 38 1.70 -10.80 -31.41
CA ALA A 38 1.31 -9.39 -31.34
C ALA A 38 0.54 -9.04 -30.05
N LYS A 39 -0.37 -9.92 -29.63
CA LYS A 39 -1.16 -9.77 -28.40
C LYS A 39 -0.28 -9.92 -27.17
N PHE A 40 0.66 -10.86 -27.20
CA PHE A 40 1.67 -11.01 -26.17
C PHE A 40 2.55 -9.76 -26.04
N THR A 41 3.07 -9.23 -27.14
CA THR A 41 3.89 -7.99 -27.13
C THR A 41 3.11 -6.80 -26.60
N LEU A 42 1.83 -6.64 -27.00
CA LEU A 42 0.97 -5.59 -26.48
C LEU A 42 0.72 -5.77 -24.97
N MET A 43 0.40 -6.98 -24.53
CA MET A 43 0.16 -7.28 -23.12
C MET A 43 1.41 -7.04 -22.28
N MET A 44 2.59 -7.42 -22.78
CA MET A 44 3.90 -7.10 -22.18
C MET A 44 4.17 -5.59 -22.12
N ALA A 45 3.81 -4.84 -23.15
CA ALA A 45 3.97 -3.38 -23.17
C ALA A 45 2.99 -2.66 -22.23
N MET A 46 1.84 -3.27 -21.95
CA MET A 46 0.83 -2.76 -21.00
C MET A 46 1.15 -3.12 -19.55
N LEU A 47 1.96 -4.15 -19.31
CA LEU A 47 2.39 -4.56 -17.97
C LEU A 47 3.49 -3.64 -17.45
N GLU A 48 3.46 -3.37 -16.15
CA GLU A 48 4.29 -2.37 -15.52
C GLU A 48 5.71 -2.88 -15.23
N GLN A 49 6.72 -2.00 -15.34
CA GLN A 49 8.12 -2.33 -15.04
C GLN A 49 8.44 -2.38 -13.54
N ALA A 50 7.47 -2.07 -12.66
CA ALA A 50 7.66 -2.04 -11.22
C ALA A 50 6.93 -3.22 -10.53
N TYR A 51 7.72 -4.13 -9.98
CA TYR A 51 7.32 -5.41 -9.38
C TYR A 51 6.80 -5.32 -7.92
N ILE A 52 6.68 -4.11 -7.37
CA ILE A 52 6.51 -3.89 -5.91
C ILE A 52 5.06 -4.13 -5.44
N HIS A 53 4.06 -4.06 -6.33
CA HIS A 53 2.63 -4.09 -5.96
C HIS A 53 1.87 -5.27 -6.60
N ARG A 54 2.53 -6.44 -6.70
CA ARG A 54 1.78 -7.70 -6.87
C ARG A 54 0.96 -7.94 -5.60
N PRO A 55 -0.20 -8.63 -5.68
CA PRO A 55 -0.90 -9.07 -4.47
C PRO A 55 0.12 -9.73 -3.55
N HIS A 56 0.38 -9.07 -2.42
CA HIS A 56 1.35 -9.57 -1.47
C HIS A 56 0.66 -10.70 -0.73
N ILE A 57 1.19 -11.90 -0.90
CA ILE A 57 0.83 -13.04 -0.08
C ILE A 57 1.44 -12.75 1.28
N GLU A 58 0.59 -12.53 2.30
CA GLU A 58 1.07 -12.26 3.65
C GLU A 58 2.08 -13.34 4.07
N ALA A 59 3.25 -12.91 4.54
CA ALA A 59 4.22 -13.83 5.09
C ALA A 59 3.59 -14.57 6.29
N SER A 60 3.78 -15.89 6.36
CA SER A 60 3.31 -16.71 7.48
C SER A 60 3.72 -16.03 8.80
N LYS A 61 2.75 -15.82 9.69
CA LYS A 61 2.90 -15.07 10.93
C LYS A 61 4.15 -15.53 11.70
N GLN A 62 5.25 -14.78 11.58
CA GLN A 62 6.43 -15.04 12.39
C GLN A 62 6.04 -14.79 13.85
N ILE A 63 6.31 -15.78 14.69
CA ILE A 63 6.07 -15.72 16.13
C ILE A 63 6.96 -14.61 16.69
N ASN A 64 6.35 -13.46 16.94
CA ASN A 64 6.78 -12.34 17.78
C ASN A 64 8.30 -12.18 17.92
N GLN A 65 8.93 -11.49 16.97
CA GLN A 65 10.19 -10.80 17.28
C GLN A 65 9.85 -9.56 18.10
N SER A 66 10.10 -9.70 19.40
CA SER A 66 10.38 -8.70 20.43
C SER A 66 10.24 -7.24 20.00
N ALA A 67 9.31 -6.56 20.66
CA ALA A 67 9.11 -5.12 20.75
C ALA A 67 10.41 -4.32 20.56
N GLU A 68 10.52 -3.65 19.42
CA GLU A 68 11.52 -2.63 19.20
C GLU A 68 11.29 -1.50 20.20
N VAL A 69 12.37 -1.16 20.88
CA VAL A 69 12.49 -0.11 21.88
C VAL A 69 12.05 1.21 21.25
N SER A 70 10.78 1.56 21.46
CA SER A 70 10.31 2.94 21.35
C SER A 70 10.98 3.69 22.49
N ALA A 71 12.20 4.17 22.25
CA ALA A 71 12.82 5.18 23.08
C ALA A 71 11.90 6.40 22.98
N GLU A 72 10.96 6.51 23.91
CA GLU A 72 10.18 7.71 24.15
C GLU A 72 11.18 8.85 24.33
N ILE A 73 11.36 9.64 23.27
CA ILE A 73 12.09 10.90 23.32
C ILE A 73 11.24 11.77 24.24
N ASN A 74 11.61 11.77 25.51
CA ASN A 74 10.90 12.45 26.55
C ASN A 74 10.91 13.95 26.21
N PRO A 75 9.76 14.58 25.90
CA PRO A 75 9.70 15.95 25.38
C PRO A 75 10.27 16.98 26.37
N ASP A 76 10.43 16.61 27.63
CA ASP A 76 10.97 17.43 28.71
C ASP A 76 12.49 17.68 28.64
N PHE A 77 13.25 16.97 27.79
CA PHE A 77 14.70 17.20 27.64
C PHE A 77 15.06 18.26 26.58
N HIS A 78 14.09 18.73 25.79
CA HIS A 78 14.32 19.73 24.75
C HIS A 78 13.88 21.11 25.24
N HIS A 79 14.84 21.98 25.56
CA HIS A 79 14.57 23.37 25.98
C HIS A 79 14.25 24.32 24.81
N TYR A 80 14.27 23.83 23.57
CA TYR A 80 13.93 24.58 22.36
C TYR A 80 12.56 24.17 21.85
N ARG A 81 11.85 25.12 21.22
CA ARG A 81 10.56 24.84 20.58
C ARG A 81 10.75 23.85 19.44
N ALA A 82 9.97 22.77 19.45
CA ALA A 82 9.93 21.83 18.34
C ALA A 82 9.23 22.48 17.13
N SER A 83 9.69 22.13 15.93
CA SER A 83 9.01 22.49 14.70
C SER A 83 7.68 21.71 14.60
N PRO A 84 6.56 22.38 14.29
CA PRO A 84 5.28 21.70 14.11
C PRO A 84 5.31 20.78 12.88
N LEU A 85 4.70 19.60 12.98
CA LEU A 85 4.68 18.62 11.89
C LEU A 85 3.79 19.05 10.71
N SER A 86 2.76 19.85 10.98
CA SER A 86 1.84 20.39 9.97
C SER A 86 1.68 21.90 10.11
N ALA A 87 1.45 22.56 8.99
CA ALA A 87 1.10 23.97 8.95
C ALA A 87 -0.27 24.22 9.59
N ASN A 88 -0.36 25.30 10.36
CA ASN A 88 -1.62 25.82 10.89
C ASN A 88 -1.82 27.27 10.41
N ASP A 89 -2.99 27.86 10.64
CA ASP A 89 -3.28 29.23 10.18
C ASP A 89 -2.28 30.28 10.72
N SER A 90 -1.81 30.09 11.95
CA SER A 90 -0.76 30.93 12.56
C SER A 90 0.61 30.76 11.90
N SER A 91 0.90 29.59 11.33
CA SER A 91 2.14 29.33 10.59
C SER A 91 2.22 30.18 9.33
N TRP A 92 1.08 30.37 8.64
CA TRP A 92 1.02 31.22 7.45
C TRP A 92 1.28 32.70 7.77
N GLN A 93 0.74 33.19 8.88
CA GLN A 93 1.01 34.56 9.35
C GLN A 93 2.49 34.75 9.70
N THR A 94 3.09 33.75 10.35
CA THR A 94 4.52 33.77 10.70
C THR A 94 5.39 33.81 9.43
N CYS A 95 5.05 33.01 8.42
CA CYS A 95 5.74 32.98 7.13
C CYS A 95 5.63 34.33 6.39
N GLN A 96 4.45 34.97 6.41
CA GLN A 96 4.27 36.32 5.84
C GLN A 96 5.17 37.34 6.54
N GLN A 97 5.28 37.28 7.86
CA GLN A 97 6.16 38.17 8.62
C GLN A 97 7.64 37.91 8.30
N THR A 98 8.06 36.66 8.16
CA THR A 98 9.41 36.30 7.69
C THR A 98 9.67 36.92 6.32
N SER A 99 8.75 36.76 5.37
CA SER A 99 8.85 37.32 4.02
C SER A 99 9.00 38.85 4.05
N GLN A 100 8.20 39.55 4.87
CA GLN A 100 8.31 41.00 5.03
C GLN A 100 9.68 41.43 5.60
N LEU A 101 10.22 40.71 6.58
CA LEU A 101 11.53 41.00 7.16
C LEU A 101 12.66 40.81 6.15
N ILE A 102 12.57 39.79 5.29
CA ILE A 102 13.51 39.55 4.20
C ILE A 102 13.40 40.66 3.15
N HIS A 103 12.18 41.00 2.70
CA HIS A 103 11.95 42.04 1.69
C HIS A 103 12.40 43.43 2.14
N THR A 104 12.31 43.72 3.44
CA THR A 104 12.77 44.99 4.02
C THR A 104 14.28 45.02 4.30
N GLY A 105 15.02 43.97 3.92
CA GLY A 105 16.48 43.88 4.05
C GLY A 105 16.97 43.59 5.47
N LYS A 106 16.08 43.26 6.41
CA LYS A 106 16.41 43.02 7.82
C LYS A 106 16.71 41.54 8.09
N LEU A 107 17.77 41.02 7.48
CA LEU A 107 18.13 39.59 7.52
C LEU A 107 18.40 39.08 8.93
N LEU A 108 19.08 39.84 9.78
CA LEU A 108 19.38 39.43 11.17
C LEU A 108 18.10 39.26 12.01
N SER A 109 17.13 40.16 11.83
CA SER A 109 15.84 40.01 12.51
C SER A 109 15.01 38.87 11.92
N ALA A 110 15.13 38.58 10.62
CA ALA A 110 14.48 37.42 10.03
C ALA A 110 15.05 36.11 10.59
N GLN A 111 16.37 36.03 10.75
CA GLN A 111 17.03 34.87 11.35
C GLN A 111 16.60 34.65 12.81
N LEU A 112 16.56 35.71 13.62
CA LEU A 112 16.04 35.64 14.98
C LEU A 112 14.56 35.23 15.01
N TRP A 113 13.76 35.78 14.09
CA TRP A 113 12.34 35.48 13.99
C TRP A 113 12.07 34.00 13.69
N LEU A 114 12.81 33.40 12.76
CA LEU A 114 12.76 31.97 12.43
C LEU A 114 13.20 31.08 13.59
N ALA A 115 14.19 31.52 14.38
CA ALA A 115 14.63 30.78 15.56
C ALA A 115 13.58 30.78 16.69
N LEU A 116 12.77 31.83 16.79
CA LEU A 116 11.69 31.96 17.79
C LEU A 116 10.38 31.27 17.35
N HIS A 117 10.16 31.19 16.04
CA HIS A 117 8.96 30.64 15.43
C HIS A 117 9.36 29.63 14.34
N PRO A 118 9.63 28.37 14.72
CA PRO A 118 10.04 27.37 13.75
C PRO A 118 8.94 27.13 12.73
N GLU A 119 9.33 27.07 11.45
CA GLU A 119 8.41 26.78 10.36
C GLU A 119 7.95 25.31 10.41
N PRO A 120 6.73 25.02 9.94
CA PRO A 120 6.23 23.66 9.88
C PRO A 120 7.02 22.82 8.88
N LEU A 121 7.20 21.53 9.19
CA LEU A 121 7.91 20.58 8.33
C LEU A 121 7.14 20.24 7.06
N SER A 122 5.81 20.26 7.12
CA SER A 122 4.92 19.94 6.00
C SER A 122 3.64 20.77 6.09
N GLN A 123 2.94 20.91 4.96
CA GLN A 123 1.57 21.43 4.96
C GLN A 123 0.61 20.48 5.70
N TYR A 124 0.85 19.16 5.61
CA TYR A 124 0.02 18.12 6.20
C TYR A 124 0.87 17.09 6.95
N ASN A 125 0.42 16.65 8.13
CA ASN A 125 1.07 15.60 8.91
C ASN A 125 0.60 14.21 8.45
N GLN A 126 0.87 13.86 7.20
CA GLN A 126 0.50 12.58 6.60
C GLN A 126 1.69 12.06 5.79
N SER A 127 2.29 10.96 6.22
CA SER A 127 3.45 10.33 5.54
C SER A 127 3.12 9.84 4.14
N ASP A 128 1.87 9.42 3.93
CA ASP A 128 1.45 8.72 2.71
C ASP A 128 0.69 9.63 1.75
N ARG A 129 0.64 10.95 2.06
CA ARG A 129 -0.10 11.90 1.25
C ARG A 129 0.79 12.48 0.16
N ILE A 130 0.45 12.18 -1.08
CA ILE A 130 1.00 12.82 -2.27
C ILE A 130 -0.02 13.85 -2.79
N ASP A 131 0.47 14.98 -3.30
CA ASP A 131 -0.39 16.02 -3.87
C ASP A 131 -1.12 15.50 -5.12
N ALA A 132 -2.38 15.90 -5.27
CA ALA A 132 -3.23 15.49 -6.40
C ALA A 132 -2.63 15.96 -7.74
N ASP A 133 -1.99 17.13 -7.76
CA ASP A 133 -1.32 17.66 -8.95
C ASP A 133 -0.09 16.81 -9.33
N VAL A 134 0.61 16.27 -8.35
CA VAL A 134 1.75 15.36 -8.59
C VAL A 134 1.24 14.04 -9.14
N ILE A 135 0.14 13.50 -8.58
CA ILE A 135 -0.50 12.27 -9.08
C ILE A 135 -0.98 12.48 -10.52
N ALA A 136 -1.64 13.58 -10.83
CA ALA A 136 -2.14 13.89 -12.17
C ALA A 136 -1.04 14.01 -13.24
N ASN A 137 0.18 14.36 -12.84
CA ASN A 137 1.35 14.41 -13.73
C ASN A 137 2.02 13.04 -13.93
N CYS A 138 1.65 12.02 -13.15
CA CYS A 138 2.20 10.68 -13.30
C CYS A 138 1.51 9.92 -14.44
N SER A 139 2.04 8.75 -14.80
CA SER A 139 1.43 7.88 -15.81
C SER A 139 0.01 7.44 -15.42
N ILE A 140 -0.83 7.09 -16.40
CA ILE A 140 -2.21 6.65 -16.17
C ILE A 140 -2.32 5.44 -15.21
N ASN A 141 -1.30 4.57 -15.25
CA ASN A 141 -1.22 3.42 -14.36
C ASN A 141 -0.95 3.87 -12.92
N THR A 142 -0.01 4.79 -12.72
CA THR A 142 0.29 5.40 -11.42
C THR A 142 -0.93 6.15 -10.86
N GLN A 143 -1.66 6.88 -11.69
CA GLN A 143 -2.89 7.57 -11.30
C GLN A 143 -3.97 6.60 -10.82
N SER A 144 -4.25 5.57 -11.63
CA SER A 144 -5.22 4.54 -11.29
C SER A 144 -4.81 3.77 -10.02
N ARG A 145 -3.51 3.60 -9.79
CA ARG A 145 -2.95 2.97 -8.58
C ARG A 145 -3.12 3.81 -7.33
N MET A 146 -2.81 5.11 -7.37
CA MET A 146 -2.96 5.99 -6.21
C MET A 146 -4.42 6.19 -5.80
N GLN A 147 -5.36 5.91 -6.70
CA GLN A 147 -6.80 5.90 -6.42
C GLN A 147 -7.31 4.52 -5.96
N ALA A 148 -6.57 3.44 -6.24
CA ALA A 148 -6.94 2.08 -5.86
C ALA A 148 -6.44 1.75 -4.45
N GLN A 149 -7.29 1.15 -3.63
CA GLN A 149 -6.88 0.64 -2.31
C GLN A 149 -6.00 -0.60 -2.47
N GLU A 150 -5.02 -0.73 -1.56
CA GLU A 150 -4.12 -1.88 -1.50
C GLU A 150 -4.91 -3.18 -1.37
N LYS A 151 -4.60 -4.14 -2.24
CA LYS A 151 -5.31 -5.40 -2.38
C LYS A 151 -4.59 -6.47 -1.57
N VAL A 152 -4.91 -6.56 -0.28
CA VAL A 152 -4.38 -7.62 0.60
C VAL A 152 -5.12 -8.92 0.34
N VAL A 153 -4.37 -9.98 0.03
CA VAL A 153 -4.91 -11.33 -0.14
C VAL A 153 -4.64 -12.12 1.14
N THR A 154 -5.67 -12.32 1.95
CA THR A 154 -5.60 -13.18 3.15
C THR A 154 -5.54 -14.65 2.71
N VAL A 155 -4.53 -15.38 3.16
CA VAL A 155 -4.33 -16.80 2.82
C VAL A 155 -5.09 -17.67 3.82
N ASP A 156 -5.98 -18.53 3.32
CA ASP A 156 -6.56 -19.62 4.12
C ASP A 156 -5.63 -20.85 4.05
N GLU A 157 -4.94 -21.15 5.15
CA GLU A 157 -4.01 -22.28 5.26
C GLU A 157 -4.72 -23.65 5.24
N THR A 158 -6.05 -23.69 5.41
CA THR A 158 -6.83 -24.94 5.51
C THR A 158 -7.53 -25.36 4.22
N GLY A 159 -7.70 -24.44 3.25
CA GLY A 159 -8.41 -24.70 2.00
C GLY A 159 -7.79 -25.77 1.10
N LEU A 160 -6.48 -26.05 1.25
CA LEU A 160 -5.83 -27.16 0.53
C LEU A 160 -6.37 -28.53 0.96
N TYR A 161 -6.78 -28.70 2.22
CA TYR A 161 -7.31 -29.96 2.72
C TYR A 161 -8.66 -30.31 2.06
N ASP A 162 -9.53 -29.31 1.93
CA ASP A 162 -10.85 -29.47 1.32
C ASP A 162 -10.74 -29.81 -0.18
N ILE A 163 -9.83 -29.14 -0.91
CA ILE A 163 -9.55 -29.42 -2.32
C ILE A 163 -9.00 -30.85 -2.52
N LEU A 164 -8.11 -31.30 -1.64
CA LEU A 164 -7.56 -32.66 -1.70
C LEU A 164 -8.65 -33.71 -1.45
N GLN A 165 -9.58 -33.44 -0.53
CA GLN A 165 -10.70 -34.32 -0.23
C GLN A 165 -11.71 -34.38 -1.38
N GLU A 166 -11.91 -33.29 -2.13
CA GLU A 166 -12.76 -33.25 -3.32
C GLU A 166 -12.11 -33.95 -4.53
N LEU A 167 -10.77 -33.98 -4.62
CA LEU A 167 -10.03 -34.63 -5.71
C LEU A 167 -9.79 -36.13 -5.50
N GLU A 168 -9.74 -36.62 -4.25
CA GLU A 168 -9.64 -38.06 -3.93
C GLU A 168 -10.65 -38.97 -4.67
N PRO A 169 -11.96 -38.64 -4.80
CA PRO A 169 -12.91 -39.52 -5.49
C PRO A 169 -12.65 -39.68 -7.00
N ILE A 170 -11.90 -38.80 -7.64
CA ILE A 170 -11.62 -38.85 -9.09
C ILE A 170 -10.45 -39.80 -9.40
N SER A 171 -9.46 -39.88 -8.50
CA SER A 171 -8.31 -40.77 -8.67
C SER A 171 -8.66 -42.25 -8.54
N ALA A 172 -9.66 -42.59 -7.70
CA ALA A 172 -10.12 -43.96 -7.51
C ALA A 172 -10.91 -44.50 -8.73
N GLN A 173 -11.60 -43.65 -9.48
CA GLN A 173 -12.35 -44.07 -10.68
C GLN A 173 -11.45 -44.34 -11.90
N ALA A 174 -10.26 -43.73 -11.95
CA ALA A 174 -9.30 -43.99 -13.03
C ALA A 174 -8.61 -45.37 -12.91
N LEU A 175 -8.55 -45.94 -11.71
CA LEU A 175 -7.94 -47.26 -11.46
C LEU A 175 -8.90 -48.45 -11.65
N CYS A 176 -10.22 -48.23 -11.67
CA CYS A 176 -11.21 -49.30 -11.86
C CYS A 176 -11.64 -49.56 -13.32
N LYS A 177 -11.06 -48.88 -14.32
CA LYS A 177 -11.37 -49.11 -15.76
C LYS A 177 -10.31 -49.90 -16.52
N VAL A 178 -9.35 -50.52 -15.83
CA VAL A 178 -8.38 -51.45 -16.43
C VAL A 178 -8.47 -52.80 -15.72
N SER A 179 -9.53 -53.55 -16.00
CA SER A 179 -9.62 -55.01 -15.82
C SER A 179 -10.68 -55.56 -16.76
#